data_AF-D8MBB0-F1
#
_entry.id   AF-D8MBB0-F1
#
_cell.length_a   1.000
_cell.length_b   1.000
_cell.length_c   1.000
_cell.angle_alpha   90.00
_cell.angle_beta   90.00
_cell.angle_gamma   90.00
#
_symmetry.space_group_name_H-M   'P 1'
#
loop_
_entity.id
_entity.type
_entity.pdbx_description
1 polymer ?
#
loop_
_entity_poly.entity_id
_entity_poly.type
_entity_poly.pdbx_seq_one_letter_code
_entity_poly.pdbx_strand_id
1 'polypeptide(L)'
;MSFDASDISDGEEDHAMDNIRAMLQDYYGTDNGDEVKEDDYYDMDSKVFDKDKYIPKILKEQSLPELIKTNVRVISEAKQLDSDMQKLVYENYSRFMSASKTVRTLQENVGDMETRMSSLRERIQVVSSVTDTIGSNLDGNRSKVDKLVSVRRLLKKLQFLFDLPLRLQRCVELEAYDQAVDYYTSSTMVLNDYRHLRSFSTIQDSADTIMNSLKTKMLTTIQEPDVRMTQLEDFVRLLMKLGHPTADLSTIYLNYHRDRLSAIIEKYQKLAPLSEDEKEIIALSGSEQEVEALRSKQKVTSEYPLLQFMGMLEKVGKRGNGEG
;
A
#
# COMPACT_ATOMS: atom_id res chain seq x y z
N MET A 1 20.85 5.97 5.39
CA MET A 1 22.23 5.51 5.15
C MET A 1 22.55 5.81 3.70
N SER A 2 23.13 6.99 3.45
CA SER A 2 23.73 7.36 2.17
C SER A 2 25.19 6.90 2.21
N PHE A 3 25.58 6.03 1.29
CA PHE A 3 27.00 5.72 1.08
C PHE A 3 27.60 6.82 0.22
N ASP A 4 28.53 7.57 0.81
CA ASP A 4 29.40 8.50 0.11
C ASP A 4 30.40 7.70 -0.74
N ALA A 5 30.42 8.01 -2.03
CA ALA A 5 31.42 7.55 -2.97
C ALA A 5 32.34 8.74 -3.27
N SER A 6 33.56 8.73 -2.73
CA SER A 6 34.73 9.45 -3.26
C SER A 6 35.89 9.37 -2.27
N ASP A 7 36.72 8.34 -2.41
CA ASP A 7 38.16 8.47 -2.17
C ASP A 7 38.90 7.26 -2.77
N ILE A 8 39.00 7.23 -4.10
CA ILE A 8 39.92 6.33 -4.79
C ILE A 8 40.83 7.20 -5.64
N SER A 9 42.09 7.20 -5.24
CA SER A 9 43.26 7.86 -5.80
C SER A 9 43.36 7.76 -7.34
N ASP A 10 42.86 8.78 -8.05
CA ASP A 10 43.02 8.99 -9.50
C ASP A 10 44.46 9.35 -9.92
N GLY A 11 45.39 9.55 -8.97
CA GLY A 11 46.76 10.00 -9.28
C GLY A 11 47.74 8.87 -9.66
N GLU A 12 47.47 7.62 -9.28
CA GLU A 12 48.40 6.51 -9.54
C GLU A 12 48.18 5.84 -10.91
N GLU A 13 46.96 5.89 -11.46
CA GLU A 13 46.63 5.25 -12.75
C GLU A 13 47.16 6.03 -13.96
N ASP A 14 47.21 7.36 -13.90
CA ASP A 14 47.74 8.20 -14.99
C ASP A 14 49.25 8.01 -15.17
N HIS A 15 50.02 7.90 -14.07
CA HIS A 15 51.45 7.62 -14.12
C HIS A 15 51.77 6.21 -14.65
N ALA A 16 50.89 5.24 -14.40
CA ALA A 16 51.02 3.90 -14.94
C ALA A 16 50.80 3.89 -16.47
N MET A 17 49.81 4.65 -16.96
CA MET A 17 49.54 4.76 -18.39
C MET A 17 50.64 5.50 -19.16
N ASP A 18 51.25 6.52 -18.55
CA ASP A 18 52.38 7.22 -19.16
C ASP A 18 53.65 6.37 -19.20
N ASN A 19 53.92 5.56 -18.16
CA ASN A 19 55.01 4.58 -18.19
C ASN A 19 54.77 3.49 -19.23
N ILE A 20 53.53 2.99 -19.38
CA ILE A 20 53.18 2.00 -20.40
C ILE A 20 53.36 2.60 -21.79
N ARG A 21 52.97 3.87 -22.00
CA ARG A 21 53.22 4.59 -23.26
C ARG A 21 54.70 4.76 -23.55
N ALA A 22 55.51 5.14 -22.57
CA ALA A 22 56.96 5.26 -22.72
C ALA A 22 57.61 3.90 -23.06
N MET A 23 57.17 2.83 -22.40
CA MET A 23 57.68 1.48 -22.63
C MET A 23 57.23 0.91 -23.98
N LEU A 24 56.02 1.24 -24.43
CA LEU A 24 55.54 0.95 -25.78
C LEU A 24 56.28 1.78 -26.83
N GLN A 25 56.60 3.04 -26.54
CA GLN A 25 57.35 3.93 -27.44
C GLN A 25 58.77 3.42 -27.70
N ASP A 26 59.45 2.95 -26.65
CA ASP A 26 60.76 2.28 -26.76
C ASP A 26 60.68 0.97 -27.56
N TYR A 27 59.59 0.21 -27.41
CA TYR A 27 59.42 -1.08 -28.07
C TYR A 27 59.00 -0.99 -29.54
N TYR A 28 58.20 0.02 -29.90
CA TYR A 28 57.70 0.24 -31.26
C TYR A 28 58.53 1.22 -32.08
N GLY A 29 59.62 1.76 -31.53
CA GLY A 29 60.63 2.52 -32.28
C GLY A 29 60.01 3.63 -33.14
N THR A 30 59.14 4.46 -32.55
CA THR A 30 58.62 5.64 -33.26
C THR A 30 59.72 6.69 -33.29
N ASP A 31 60.58 6.52 -34.29
CA ASP A 31 61.78 7.27 -34.64
C ASP A 31 61.47 8.77 -34.81
N ASN A 32 61.64 9.56 -33.74
CA ASN A 32 61.85 10.99 -33.88
C ASN A 32 63.27 11.18 -34.41
N GLY A 33 63.38 11.16 -35.73
CA GLY A 33 64.56 11.39 -36.55
C GLY A 33 65.88 11.54 -35.80
N ASP A 34 66.63 10.44 -35.72
CA ASP A 34 68.06 10.49 -35.42
C ASP A 34 68.73 11.63 -36.21
N GLU A 35 69.27 12.62 -35.51
CA GLU A 35 70.26 13.54 -36.08
C GLU A 35 71.44 12.67 -36.55
N VAL A 36 71.48 12.39 -37.85
CA VAL A 36 72.53 11.58 -38.48
C VAL A 36 73.87 12.22 -38.17
N LYS A 37 74.69 11.55 -37.35
CA LYS A 37 76.03 12.02 -37.02
C LYS A 37 76.95 11.73 -38.18
N GLU A 38 77.97 12.56 -38.37
CA GLU A 38 78.92 12.38 -39.49
C GLU A 38 79.69 11.03 -39.39
N ASP A 39 79.78 10.47 -38.19
CA ASP A 39 80.35 9.16 -37.92
C ASP A 39 79.46 8.00 -38.43
N ASP A 40 78.15 8.22 -38.57
CA ASP A 40 77.19 7.21 -39.04
C ASP A 40 77.35 6.92 -40.54
N TYR A 41 78.03 7.80 -41.30
CA TYR A 41 78.39 7.54 -42.71
C TYR A 41 79.53 6.51 -42.84
N TYR A 42 80.28 6.26 -41.76
CA TYR A 42 81.41 5.34 -41.73
C TYR A 42 81.10 4.01 -41.03
N ASP A 43 79.91 3.86 -40.45
CA ASP A 43 79.48 2.64 -39.79
C ASP A 43 78.76 1.72 -40.79
N MET A 44 79.20 0.47 -40.92
CA MET A 44 78.63 -0.51 -41.85
C MET A 44 77.20 -0.93 -41.46
N ASP A 45 76.83 -0.80 -40.18
CA ASP A 45 75.51 -1.19 -39.67
C ASP A 45 74.51 -0.02 -39.64
N SER A 46 74.95 1.19 -40.01
CA SER A 46 74.09 2.38 -40.03
C SER A 46 73.21 2.45 -41.28
N LYS A 47 71.98 2.97 -41.10
CA LYS A 47 71.04 3.25 -42.19
C LYS A 47 71.58 4.27 -43.21
N VAL A 48 72.57 5.10 -42.84
CA VAL A 48 73.13 6.18 -43.68
C VAL A 48 74.56 5.90 -44.15
N PHE A 49 74.99 4.64 -44.07
CA PHE A 49 76.30 4.19 -44.53
C PHE A 49 76.62 4.64 -45.97
N ASP A 50 77.79 5.26 -46.17
CA ASP A 50 78.27 5.69 -47.48
C ASP A 50 79.54 4.91 -47.87
N LYS A 51 79.36 3.92 -48.74
CA LYS A 51 80.45 3.10 -49.28
C LYS A 51 81.57 3.91 -49.93
N ASP A 52 81.23 5.04 -50.55
CA ASP A 52 82.15 5.84 -51.35
C ASP A 52 83.02 6.74 -50.45
N LYS A 53 82.60 6.98 -49.20
CA LYS A 53 83.39 7.65 -48.14
C LYS A 53 84.15 6.68 -47.25
N TYR A 54 83.58 5.51 -46.97
CA TYR A 54 84.15 4.49 -46.10
C TYR A 54 85.37 3.78 -46.71
N ILE A 55 85.29 3.37 -47.99
CA ILE A 55 86.37 2.64 -48.66
C ILE A 55 87.67 3.47 -48.74
N PRO A 56 87.66 4.76 -49.16
CA PRO A 56 88.87 5.57 -49.20
C PRO A 56 89.49 5.83 -47.83
N LYS A 57 88.68 5.89 -46.76
CA LYS A 57 89.14 6.07 -45.38
C LYS A 57 89.86 4.81 -44.89
N ILE A 58 89.26 3.64 -45.08
CA ILE A 58 89.90 2.36 -44.73
C ILE A 58 91.17 2.10 -45.52
N LEU A 59 91.20 2.45 -46.81
CA LEU A 59 92.38 2.26 -47.66
C LEU A 59 93.56 3.17 -47.24
N LYS A 60 93.27 4.32 -46.60
CA LYS A 60 94.29 5.24 -46.07
C LYS A 60 94.76 4.88 -44.66
N GLU A 61 93.88 4.31 -43.84
CA GLU A 61 94.12 4.10 -42.41
C GLU A 61 94.63 2.68 -42.07
N GLN A 62 94.35 1.65 -42.90
CA GLN A 62 94.69 0.25 -42.61
C GLN A 62 95.83 -0.29 -43.47
N SER A 63 96.63 -1.18 -42.89
CA SER A 63 97.67 -1.92 -43.61
C SER A 63 97.08 -3.09 -44.42
N LEU A 64 97.77 -3.54 -45.48
CA LEU A 64 97.32 -4.65 -46.35
C LEU A 64 96.88 -5.93 -45.58
N PRO A 65 97.60 -6.42 -44.54
CA PRO A 65 97.15 -7.59 -43.79
C PRO A 65 95.88 -7.33 -42.96
N GLU A 66 95.67 -6.11 -42.46
CA GLU A 66 94.44 -5.72 -41.77
C GLU A 66 93.27 -5.64 -42.75
N LEU A 67 93.49 -5.13 -43.96
CA LEU A 67 92.48 -5.07 -45.02
C LEU A 67 92.02 -6.48 -45.46
N ILE A 68 92.95 -7.43 -45.56
CA ILE A 68 92.60 -8.82 -45.86
C ILE A 68 91.78 -9.42 -44.71
N LYS A 69 92.14 -9.14 -43.46
CA LYS A 69 91.39 -9.61 -42.28
C LYS A 69 89.99 -9.01 -42.22
N THR A 70 89.83 -7.72 -42.51
CA THR A 70 88.51 -7.06 -42.55
C THR A 70 87.66 -7.60 -43.70
N ASN A 71 88.24 -7.85 -44.87
CA ASN A 71 87.54 -8.48 -45.99
C ASN A 71 87.04 -9.89 -45.65
N VAL A 72 87.90 -10.73 -45.05
CA VAL A 72 87.51 -12.08 -44.59
C VAL A 72 86.41 -12.02 -43.54
N ARG A 73 86.49 -11.06 -42.59
CA ARG A 73 85.44 -10.82 -41.58
C ARG A 73 84.11 -10.49 -42.24
N VAL A 74 84.07 -9.50 -43.14
CA VAL A 74 82.85 -9.07 -43.84
C VAL A 74 82.26 -10.22 -44.66
N ILE A 75 83.09 -11.02 -45.34
CA ILE A 75 82.60 -12.20 -46.08
C ILE A 75 82.01 -13.25 -45.15
N SER A 76 82.63 -13.52 -44.00
CA SER A 76 82.10 -14.47 -43.03
C SER A 76 80.80 -14.00 -42.40
N GLU A 77 80.73 -12.71 -42.08
CA GLU A 77 79.56 -12.06 -41.48
C GLU A 77 78.39 -12.01 -42.46
N ALA A 78 78.63 -11.68 -43.73
CA ALA A 78 77.60 -11.74 -44.77
C ALA A 78 77.02 -13.15 -44.95
N LYS A 79 77.86 -14.19 -44.88
CA LYS A 79 77.39 -15.58 -44.94
C LYS A 79 76.60 -15.99 -43.70
N GLN A 80 77.02 -15.51 -42.53
CA GLN A 80 76.33 -15.77 -41.28
C GLN A 80 74.95 -15.09 -41.27
N LEU A 81 74.86 -13.83 -41.67
CA LEU A 81 73.61 -13.09 -41.81
C LEU A 81 72.65 -13.73 -42.81
N ASP A 82 73.14 -14.26 -43.94
CA ASP A 82 72.31 -14.99 -44.89
C ASP A 82 71.73 -16.27 -44.27
N SER A 83 72.55 -17.03 -43.55
CA SER A 83 72.11 -18.21 -42.81
C SER A 83 71.09 -17.86 -41.71
N ASP A 84 71.31 -16.76 -41.00
CA ASP A 84 70.42 -16.29 -39.94
C ASP A 84 69.08 -15.78 -40.50
N MET A 85 69.10 -15.09 -41.65
CA MET A 85 67.90 -14.70 -42.39
C MET A 85 67.10 -15.94 -42.81
N GLN A 86 67.74 -16.95 -43.38
CA GLN A 86 67.08 -18.20 -43.77
C GLN A 86 66.46 -18.89 -42.55
N LYS A 87 67.18 -18.96 -41.44
CA LYS A 87 66.69 -19.52 -40.18
C LYS A 87 65.48 -18.74 -39.65
N LEU A 88 65.53 -17.41 -39.67
CA LEU A 88 64.43 -16.56 -39.23
C LEU A 88 63.17 -16.77 -40.06
N VAL A 89 63.31 -16.87 -41.38
CA VAL A 89 62.20 -17.20 -42.28
C VAL A 89 61.66 -18.59 -41.95
N TYR A 90 62.50 -19.62 -41.83
CA TYR A 90 62.02 -20.97 -41.53
C TYR A 90 61.31 -21.08 -40.18
N GLU A 91 61.88 -20.49 -39.13
CA GLU A 91 61.32 -20.53 -37.78
C GLU A 91 60.02 -19.72 -37.68
N ASN A 92 59.94 -18.55 -38.34
CA ASN A 92 58.77 -17.68 -38.28
C ASN A 92 57.73 -17.90 -39.38
N TYR A 93 58.03 -18.59 -40.47
CA TYR A 93 57.07 -18.78 -41.57
C TYR A 93 55.82 -19.51 -41.10
N SER A 94 55.97 -20.50 -40.22
CA SER A 94 54.84 -21.21 -39.61
C SER A 94 53.96 -20.27 -38.78
N ARG A 95 54.56 -19.34 -38.02
CA ARG A 95 53.87 -18.35 -37.20
C ARG A 95 53.21 -17.27 -38.06
N PHE A 96 53.89 -16.80 -39.10
CA PHE A 96 53.35 -15.82 -40.05
C PHE A 96 52.15 -16.39 -40.82
N MET A 97 52.26 -17.62 -41.33
CA MET A 97 51.14 -18.27 -42.02
C MET A 97 49.97 -18.53 -41.06
N SER A 98 50.25 -18.93 -39.82
CA SER A 98 49.22 -19.09 -38.78
C SER A 98 48.52 -17.77 -38.48
N ALA A 99 49.29 -16.70 -38.22
CA ALA A 99 48.77 -15.37 -37.95
C ALA A 99 47.96 -14.81 -39.13
N SER A 100 48.46 -14.97 -40.36
CA SER A 100 47.76 -14.58 -41.58
C SER A 100 46.44 -15.32 -41.75
N LYS A 101 46.42 -16.64 -41.47
CA LYS A 101 45.18 -17.43 -41.48
C LYS A 101 44.21 -16.94 -40.39
N THR A 102 44.70 -16.66 -39.18
CA THR A 102 43.88 -16.10 -38.09
C THR A 102 43.29 -14.76 -38.47
N VAL A 103 44.07 -13.84 -39.06
CA VAL A 103 43.58 -12.54 -39.53
C VAL A 103 42.50 -12.71 -40.59
N ARG A 104 42.68 -13.63 -41.54
CA ARG A 104 41.66 -13.92 -42.55
C ARG A 104 40.37 -14.47 -41.93
N THR A 105 40.47 -15.44 -41.03
CA THR A 105 39.30 -15.98 -40.33
C THR A 105 38.61 -14.93 -39.46
N LEU A 106 39.36 -14.01 -38.86
CA LEU A 106 38.81 -12.92 -38.08
C LEU A 106 38.05 -11.95 -38.98
N GLN A 107 38.59 -11.62 -40.15
CA GLN A 107 37.93 -10.76 -41.13
C GLN A 107 36.60 -11.37 -41.63
N GLU A 108 36.58 -12.67 -41.93
CA GLU A 108 35.36 -13.39 -42.33
C GLU A 108 34.30 -13.37 -41.20
N ASN A 109 34.71 -13.70 -39.96
CA ASN A 109 33.82 -13.68 -38.80
C ASN A 109 33.26 -12.29 -38.47
N VAL A 110 34.07 -11.23 -38.63
CA VAL A 110 33.62 -9.85 -38.40
C VAL A 110 32.60 -9.43 -39.45
N GLY A 111 32.77 -9.80 -40.72
CA GLY A 111 31.77 -9.56 -41.76
C GLY A 111 30.45 -10.30 -41.49
N ASP A 112 30.52 -11.54 -41.03
CA ASP A 112 29.35 -12.31 -40.60
C ASP A 112 28.67 -11.71 -39.36
N MET A 113 29.45 -11.13 -38.44
CA MET A 113 28.91 -10.46 -37.26
C MET A 113 28.17 -9.17 -37.63
N GLU A 114 28.70 -8.38 -38.56
CA GLU A 114 28.07 -7.13 -39.04
C GLU A 114 26.71 -7.42 -39.70
N THR A 115 26.63 -8.44 -40.54
CA THR A 115 25.38 -8.87 -41.18
C THR A 115 24.37 -9.38 -40.15
N ARG A 116 24.79 -10.20 -39.18
CA ARG A 116 23.92 -10.66 -38.08
C ARG A 116 23.43 -9.50 -37.21
N MET A 117 24.29 -8.54 -36.88
CA MET A 117 23.92 -7.38 -36.08
C MET A 117 22.94 -6.45 -36.81
N SER A 118 23.10 -6.31 -38.13
CA SER A 118 22.15 -5.60 -38.99
C SER A 118 20.78 -6.28 -39.02
N SER A 119 20.73 -7.60 -39.18
CA SER A 119 19.47 -8.36 -39.13
C SER A 119 18.81 -8.30 -37.75
N LEU A 120 19.59 -8.34 -36.67
CA LEU A 120 19.08 -8.19 -35.31
C LEU A 120 18.45 -6.82 -35.10
N ARG A 121 19.11 -5.75 -35.55
CA ARG A 121 18.59 -4.38 -35.47
C ARG A 121 17.25 -4.25 -36.20
N GLU A 122 17.14 -4.81 -37.39
CA GLU A 122 15.89 -4.82 -38.16
C GLU A 122 14.77 -5.55 -37.40
N ARG A 123 15.06 -6.74 -36.86
CA ARG A 123 14.09 -7.49 -36.04
C ARG A 123 13.65 -6.73 -34.79
N ILE A 124 14.58 -6.08 -34.09
CA ILE A 124 14.25 -5.24 -32.92
C ILE A 124 13.36 -4.07 -33.33
N GLN A 125 13.62 -3.44 -34.47
CA GLN A 125 12.79 -2.35 -34.98
C GLN A 125 11.37 -2.82 -35.33
N VAL A 126 11.22 -4.02 -35.90
CA VAL A 126 9.91 -4.65 -36.11
C VAL A 126 9.21 -4.95 -34.78
N VAL A 127 9.92 -5.49 -33.79
CA VAL A 127 9.34 -5.76 -32.47
C VAL A 127 8.89 -4.47 -31.79
N SER A 128 9.69 -3.40 -31.87
CA SER A 128 9.32 -2.09 -31.32
C SER A 128 8.05 -1.55 -31.96
N SER A 129 7.97 -1.56 -33.30
CA SER A 129 6.78 -1.04 -34.00
C SER A 129 5.52 -1.88 -33.72
N VAL A 130 5.66 -3.21 -33.63
CA VAL A 130 4.56 -4.10 -33.21
C VAL A 130 4.16 -3.82 -31.76
N THR A 131 5.12 -3.56 -30.88
CA THR A 131 4.83 -3.22 -29.47
C THR A 131 4.10 -1.88 -29.36
N ASP A 132 4.50 -0.87 -30.14
CA ASP A 132 3.85 0.45 -30.15
C ASP A 132 2.43 0.39 -30.73
N THR A 133 2.23 -0.41 -31.78
CA THR A 133 0.89 -0.64 -32.34
C THR A 133 0.00 -1.42 -31.36
N ILE A 134 0.53 -2.43 -30.67
CA ILE A 134 -0.20 -3.13 -29.61
C ILE A 134 -0.52 -2.17 -28.46
N GLY A 135 0.47 -1.39 -27.99
CA GLY A 135 0.30 -0.42 -26.92
C GLY A 135 -0.80 0.60 -27.21
N SER A 136 -0.80 1.20 -28.40
CA SER A 136 -1.84 2.14 -28.83
C SER A 136 -3.23 1.50 -28.96
N ASN A 137 -3.33 0.26 -29.47
CA ASN A 137 -4.60 -0.47 -29.52
C ASN A 137 -5.13 -0.81 -28.12
N LEU A 138 -4.25 -1.17 -27.18
CA LEU A 138 -4.63 -1.48 -25.80
C LEU A 138 -4.96 -0.25 -24.98
N ASP A 139 -4.39 0.92 -25.26
CA ASP A 139 -4.63 2.16 -24.49
C ASP A 139 -6.12 2.57 -24.50
N GLY A 140 -6.78 2.43 -25.66
CA GLY A 140 -8.21 2.65 -25.80
C GLY A 140 -9.05 1.70 -24.93
N ASN A 141 -8.62 0.44 -24.79
CA ASN A 141 -9.30 -0.52 -23.91
C ASN A 141 -8.92 -0.33 -22.44
N ARG A 142 -7.67 0.02 -22.13
CA ARG A 142 -7.20 0.33 -20.78
C ARG A 142 -7.97 1.51 -20.20
N SER A 143 -8.15 2.60 -20.95
CA SER A 143 -8.94 3.74 -20.50
C SER A 143 -10.43 3.40 -20.27
N LYS A 144 -11.04 2.54 -21.09
CA LYS A 144 -12.40 2.01 -20.86
C LYS A 144 -12.46 1.18 -19.58
N VAL A 145 -11.48 0.28 -19.38
CA VAL A 145 -11.37 -0.52 -18.16
C VAL A 145 -11.17 0.37 -16.94
N ASP A 146 -10.32 1.40 -17.01
CA ASP A 146 -10.10 2.34 -15.92
C ASP A 146 -11.36 3.13 -15.58
N LYS A 147 -12.13 3.57 -16.60
CA LYS A 147 -13.45 4.18 -16.39
C LYS A 147 -14.40 3.19 -15.70
N LEU A 148 -14.47 1.94 -16.16
CA LEU A 148 -15.32 0.91 -15.56
C LEU A 148 -14.90 0.57 -14.13
N VAL A 149 -13.60 0.50 -13.84
CA VAL A 149 -13.07 0.26 -12.49
C VAL A 149 -13.39 1.45 -11.59
N SER A 150 -13.26 2.68 -12.09
CA SER A 150 -13.66 3.88 -11.35
C SER A 150 -15.15 3.88 -11.04
N VAL A 151 -16.01 3.60 -12.03
CA VAL A 151 -17.46 3.46 -11.85
C VAL A 151 -17.78 2.34 -10.87
N ARG A 152 -17.15 1.17 -10.99
CA ARG A 152 -17.34 0.06 -10.04
C ARG A 152 -16.93 0.44 -8.63
N ARG A 153 -15.85 1.23 -8.46
CA ARG A 153 -15.43 1.75 -7.15
C ARG A 153 -16.46 2.73 -6.58
N LEU A 154 -17.01 3.62 -7.41
CA LEU A 154 -18.10 4.53 -7.02
C LEU A 154 -19.36 3.75 -6.65
N LEU A 155 -19.78 2.78 -7.46
CA LEU A 155 -20.91 1.91 -7.17
C LEU A 155 -20.72 1.14 -5.86
N LYS A 156 -19.51 0.63 -5.58
CA LYS A 156 -19.21 -0.04 -4.30
C LYS A 156 -19.31 0.92 -3.11
N LYS A 157 -18.89 2.18 -3.29
CA LYS A 157 -19.07 3.22 -2.27
C LYS A 157 -20.53 3.64 -2.11
N LEU A 158 -21.35 3.54 -3.15
CA LEU A 158 -22.78 3.88 -3.11
C LEU A 158 -23.67 2.68 -2.78
N GLN A 159 -23.11 1.47 -2.73
CA GLN A 159 -23.83 0.23 -2.42
C GLN A 159 -24.55 0.32 -1.07
N PHE A 160 -23.98 1.02 -0.08
CA PHE A 160 -24.65 1.19 1.22
C PHE A 160 -25.97 1.97 1.11
N LEU A 161 -26.12 2.86 0.12
CA LEU A 161 -27.37 3.59 -0.13
C LEU A 161 -28.41 2.70 -0.79
N PHE A 162 -27.99 1.81 -1.71
CA PHE A 162 -28.89 0.82 -2.31
C PHE A 162 -29.37 -0.22 -1.28
N ASP A 163 -28.50 -0.59 -0.34
CA ASP A 163 -28.84 -1.50 0.76
C ASP A 163 -29.61 -0.80 1.91
N LEU A 164 -29.78 0.53 1.87
CA LEU A 164 -30.38 1.32 2.95
C LEU A 164 -31.81 0.87 3.29
N PRO A 165 -32.75 0.71 2.33
CA PRO A 165 -34.12 0.30 2.65
C PRO A 165 -34.18 -1.11 3.26
N LEU A 166 -33.38 -2.05 2.74
CA LEU A 166 -33.27 -3.41 3.28
C LEU A 166 -32.71 -3.41 4.71
N ARG A 167 -31.70 -2.59 4.97
CA ARG A 167 -31.13 -2.43 6.32
C ARG A 167 -32.12 -1.78 7.27
N LEU A 168 -32.85 -0.75 6.85
CA LEU A 168 -33.88 -0.11 7.66
C LEU A 168 -35.00 -1.08 8.00
N GLN A 169 -35.50 -1.83 7.02
CA GLN A 169 -36.52 -2.85 7.25
C GLN A 169 -36.05 -3.90 8.27
N ARG A 170 -34.82 -4.41 8.13
CA ARG A 170 -34.25 -5.36 9.10
C ARG A 170 -34.10 -4.76 10.50
N CYS A 171 -33.74 -3.48 10.61
CA CYS A 171 -33.64 -2.82 11.92
C CYS A 171 -35.02 -2.64 12.57
N VAL A 172 -36.07 -2.41 11.77
CA VAL A 172 -37.46 -2.36 12.26
C VAL A 172 -37.92 -3.74 12.73
N GLU A 173 -37.54 -4.82 12.06
CA GLU A 173 -37.84 -6.21 12.46
C GLU A 173 -37.14 -6.64 13.75
N LEU A 174 -35.91 -6.14 13.99
CA LEU A 174 -35.10 -6.45 15.17
C LEU A 174 -35.33 -5.49 16.35
N GLU A 175 -36.29 -4.56 16.24
CA GLU A 175 -36.58 -3.51 17.23
C GLU A 175 -35.37 -2.60 17.59
N ALA A 176 -34.33 -2.58 16.75
CA ALA A 176 -33.12 -1.80 16.92
C ALA A 176 -33.30 -0.37 16.35
N TYR A 177 -34.17 0.41 16.99
CA TYR A 177 -34.63 1.69 16.46
C TYR A 177 -33.55 2.79 16.42
N ASP A 178 -32.61 2.81 17.38
CA ASP A 178 -31.49 3.78 17.41
C ASP A 178 -30.60 3.69 16.18
N GLN A 179 -30.22 2.46 15.81
CA GLN A 179 -29.38 2.23 14.64
C GLN A 179 -30.13 2.57 13.35
N ALA A 180 -31.44 2.32 13.29
CA ALA A 180 -32.26 2.67 12.14
C ALA A 180 -32.27 4.20 11.90
N VAL A 181 -32.49 4.98 12.97
CA VAL A 181 -32.50 6.44 12.90
C VAL A 181 -31.12 7.01 12.57
N ASP A 182 -30.05 6.46 13.12
CA ASP A 182 -28.69 6.92 12.83
C ASP A 182 -28.26 6.59 11.39
N TYR A 183 -28.61 5.40 10.86
CA TYR A 183 -28.40 5.07 9.44
C TYR A 183 -29.24 5.95 8.50
N TYR A 184 -30.48 6.24 8.86
CA TYR A 184 -31.36 7.10 8.09
C TYR A 184 -30.84 8.54 8.07
N THR A 185 -30.51 9.13 9.23
CA THR A 185 -30.01 10.52 9.32
C THR A 185 -28.66 10.73 8.64
N SER A 186 -27.72 9.78 8.77
CA SER A 186 -26.44 9.84 8.06
C SER A 186 -26.61 9.67 6.55
N SER A 187 -27.54 8.82 6.11
CA SER A 187 -27.76 8.55 4.69
C SER A 187 -28.60 9.62 4.01
N THR A 188 -29.56 10.27 4.69
CA THR A 188 -30.39 11.35 4.12
C THR A 188 -29.58 12.58 3.74
N MET A 189 -28.52 12.92 4.47
CA MET A 189 -27.59 13.98 4.07
C MET A 189 -26.96 13.69 2.70
N VAL A 190 -26.45 12.47 2.53
CA VAL A 190 -25.83 12.02 1.27
C VAL A 190 -26.89 11.86 0.17
N LEU A 191 -28.07 11.35 0.49
CA LEU A 191 -29.16 11.12 -0.47
C LEU A 191 -29.71 12.45 -1.02
N ASN A 192 -29.72 13.50 -0.22
CA ASN A 192 -30.14 14.84 -0.63
C ASN A 192 -29.19 15.45 -1.68
N ASP A 193 -27.88 15.24 -1.54
CA ASP A 193 -26.87 15.70 -2.51
C ASP A 193 -27.02 15.00 -3.88
N TYR A 194 -27.49 13.74 -3.90
CA TYR A 194 -27.67 12.93 -5.11
C TYR A 194 -29.12 12.84 -5.61
N ARG A 195 -30.01 13.73 -5.14
CA ARG A 195 -31.45 13.73 -5.44
C ARG A 195 -31.82 13.83 -6.92
N HIS A 196 -30.94 14.38 -7.75
CA HIS A 196 -31.15 14.54 -9.21
C HIS A 196 -31.25 13.21 -9.96
N LEU A 197 -30.80 12.10 -9.36
CA LEU A 197 -30.88 10.78 -9.95
C LEU A 197 -32.17 10.08 -9.53
N ARG A 198 -33.02 9.74 -10.52
CA ARG A 198 -34.34 9.11 -10.31
C ARG A 198 -34.28 7.86 -9.43
N SER A 199 -33.24 7.03 -9.55
CA SER A 199 -33.05 5.83 -8.73
C SER A 199 -32.85 6.14 -7.25
N PHE A 200 -32.15 7.23 -6.91
CA PHE A 200 -31.95 7.65 -5.53
C PHE A 200 -33.21 8.28 -4.93
N SER A 201 -34.01 8.99 -5.74
CA SER A 201 -35.33 9.47 -5.32
C SER A 201 -36.26 8.30 -4.93
N THR A 202 -36.32 7.24 -5.73
CA THR A 202 -37.17 6.07 -5.39
C THR A 202 -36.70 5.35 -4.12
N ILE A 203 -35.38 5.31 -3.89
CA ILE A 203 -34.79 4.73 -2.68
C ILE A 203 -35.13 5.62 -1.48
N GLN A 204 -35.04 6.94 -1.63
CA GLN A 204 -35.45 7.91 -0.61
C GLN A 204 -36.92 7.73 -0.26
N ASP A 205 -37.82 7.69 -1.25
CA ASP A 205 -39.25 7.51 -1.02
C ASP A 205 -39.54 6.18 -0.29
N SER A 206 -38.81 5.11 -0.62
CA SER A 206 -38.92 3.83 0.09
C SER A 206 -38.36 3.89 1.52
N ALA A 207 -37.27 4.60 1.76
CA ALA A 207 -36.71 4.78 3.09
C ALA A 207 -37.63 5.65 3.96
N ASP A 208 -38.18 6.72 3.40
CA ASP A 208 -39.10 7.65 4.06
C ASP A 208 -40.43 6.95 4.41
N THR A 209 -40.95 6.08 3.55
CA THR A 209 -42.15 5.28 3.87
C THR A 209 -41.90 4.30 5.02
N ILE A 210 -40.76 3.60 5.03
CA ILE A 210 -40.35 2.73 6.14
C ILE A 210 -40.19 3.56 7.43
N MET A 211 -39.53 4.71 7.35
CA MET A 211 -39.28 5.58 8.50
C MET A 211 -40.58 6.18 9.06
N ASN A 212 -41.52 6.57 8.19
CA ASN A 212 -42.86 7.01 8.59
C ASN A 212 -43.67 5.87 9.22
N SER A 213 -43.54 4.64 8.74
CA SER A 213 -44.16 3.47 9.38
C SER A 213 -43.58 3.19 10.76
N LEU A 214 -42.29 3.48 10.98
CA LEU A 214 -41.67 3.39 12.29
C LEU A 214 -42.16 4.52 13.21
N LYS A 215 -42.29 5.74 12.69
CA LYS A 215 -42.89 6.86 13.42
C LYS A 215 -44.30 6.51 13.90
N THR A 216 -45.15 5.98 13.03
CA THR A 216 -46.52 5.62 13.43
C THR A 216 -46.53 4.52 14.48
N LYS A 217 -45.67 3.50 14.35
CA LYS A 217 -45.48 2.47 15.38
C LYS A 217 -45.03 3.05 16.73
N MET A 218 -44.06 3.96 16.72
CA MET A 218 -43.60 4.66 17.94
C MET A 218 -44.71 5.51 18.56
N LEU A 219 -45.54 6.17 17.75
CA LEU A 219 -46.65 6.96 18.25
C LEU A 219 -47.76 6.08 18.85
N THR A 220 -48.06 4.93 18.24
CA THR A 220 -49.03 3.98 18.79
C THR A 220 -48.53 3.34 20.08
N THR A 221 -47.24 3.00 20.17
CA THR A 221 -46.68 2.44 21.42
C THR A 221 -46.68 3.47 22.54
N ILE A 222 -46.45 4.76 22.26
CA ILE A 222 -46.56 5.82 23.27
C ILE A 222 -48.00 6.02 23.77
N GLN A 223 -49.01 5.73 22.93
CA GLN A 223 -50.42 5.77 23.33
C GLN A 223 -50.84 4.55 24.18
N GLU A 224 -50.03 3.48 24.21
CA GLU A 224 -50.32 2.33 25.05
C GLU A 224 -50.00 2.63 26.53
N PRO A 225 -50.92 2.35 27.48
CA PRO A 225 -50.79 2.77 28.88
C PRO A 225 -49.66 2.09 29.70
N ASP A 226 -48.94 1.12 29.15
CA ASP A 226 -48.04 0.21 29.89
C ASP A 226 -46.55 0.38 29.53
N VAL A 227 -46.17 1.49 28.90
CA VAL A 227 -44.77 1.72 28.50
C VAL A 227 -43.89 2.15 29.68
N ARG A 228 -42.70 1.54 29.80
CA ARG A 228 -41.70 1.92 30.80
C ARG A 228 -41.12 3.30 30.50
N MET A 229 -40.87 4.10 31.54
CA MET A 229 -40.36 5.48 31.45
C MET A 229 -39.10 5.61 30.57
N THR A 230 -38.19 4.63 30.65
CA THR A 230 -36.95 4.60 29.86
C THR A 230 -37.21 4.43 28.37
N GLN A 231 -38.19 3.59 27.99
CA GLN A 231 -38.57 3.37 26.60
C GLN A 231 -39.24 4.62 26.02
N LEU A 232 -40.06 5.32 26.80
CA LEU A 232 -40.65 6.60 26.38
C LEU A 232 -39.58 7.67 26.14
N GLU A 233 -38.58 7.78 27.01
CA GLU A 233 -37.46 8.71 26.85
C GLU A 233 -36.62 8.38 25.61
N ASP A 234 -36.33 7.10 25.37
CA ASP A 234 -35.61 6.66 24.19
C ASP A 234 -36.43 6.91 22.91
N PHE A 235 -37.73 6.59 22.90
CA PHE A 235 -38.63 6.90 21.78
C PHE A 235 -38.75 8.41 21.50
N VAL A 236 -38.86 9.25 22.54
CA VAL A 236 -38.88 10.70 22.37
C VAL A 236 -37.55 11.22 21.84
N ARG A 237 -36.41 10.70 22.33
CA ARG A 237 -35.07 11.03 21.80
C ARG A 237 -34.92 10.62 20.34
N LEU A 238 -35.41 9.43 19.97
CA LEU A 238 -35.44 8.92 18.60
C LEU A 238 -36.30 9.80 17.68
N LEU A 239 -37.51 10.15 18.12
CA LEU A 239 -38.41 11.03 17.37
C LEU A 239 -37.86 12.45 17.20
N MET A 240 -37.08 12.94 18.17
CA MET A 240 -36.34 14.20 18.05
C MET A 240 -35.22 14.11 16.99
N LYS A 241 -34.44 13.02 16.98
CA LYS A 241 -33.39 12.80 15.96
C LYS A 241 -33.95 12.72 14.54
N LEU A 242 -35.19 12.27 14.39
CA LEU A 242 -35.91 12.19 13.11
C LEU A 242 -36.51 13.51 12.61
N GLY A 243 -36.33 14.59 13.37
CA GLY A 243 -36.80 15.92 12.97
C GLY A 243 -38.31 16.11 13.10
N HIS A 244 -38.99 15.37 13.98
CA HIS A 244 -40.40 15.66 14.27
C HIS A 244 -40.56 16.97 15.05
N PRO A 245 -41.65 17.74 14.80
CA PRO A 245 -41.91 18.97 15.53
C PRO A 245 -41.87 18.72 17.03
N THR A 246 -40.96 19.40 17.71
CA THR A 246 -40.74 19.25 19.16
C THR A 246 -41.97 19.68 19.98
N ALA A 247 -42.82 20.54 19.41
CA ALA A 247 -44.10 20.94 19.98
C ALA A 247 -45.04 19.73 20.19
N ASP A 248 -45.20 18.88 19.18
CA ASP A 248 -46.10 17.72 19.24
C ASP A 248 -45.56 16.64 20.17
N LEU A 249 -44.24 16.46 20.22
CA LEU A 249 -43.61 15.53 21.16
C LEU A 249 -43.75 16.00 22.61
N SER A 250 -43.62 17.32 22.85
CA SER A 250 -43.80 17.88 24.19
C SER A 250 -45.23 17.72 24.71
N THR A 251 -46.24 17.90 23.84
CA THR A 251 -47.64 17.71 24.24
C THR A 251 -47.98 16.25 24.47
N ILE A 252 -47.48 15.33 23.64
CA ILE A 252 -47.65 13.88 23.82
C ILE A 252 -46.96 13.42 25.12
N TYR A 253 -45.74 13.89 25.39
CA TYR A 253 -45.01 13.57 26.62
C TYR A 253 -45.74 14.10 27.87
N LEU A 254 -46.20 15.36 27.84
CA LEU A 254 -46.94 15.96 28.96
C LEU A 254 -48.31 15.31 29.18
N ASN A 255 -49.01 14.94 28.11
CA ASN A 255 -50.29 14.23 28.22
C ASN A 255 -50.10 12.82 28.78
N TYR A 256 -49.06 12.09 28.35
CA TYR A 256 -48.73 10.78 28.93
C TYR A 256 -48.46 10.89 30.45
N HIS A 257 -47.67 11.88 30.87
CA HIS A 257 -47.41 12.12 32.29
C HIS A 257 -48.66 12.54 33.05
N ARG A 258 -49.51 13.36 32.44
CA ARG A 258 -50.79 13.77 33.00
C ARG A 258 -51.73 12.59 33.20
N ASP A 259 -51.84 11.70 32.22
CA ASP A 259 -52.71 10.53 32.26
C ASP A 259 -52.19 9.46 33.23
N ARG A 260 -50.88 9.33 33.36
CA ARG A 260 -50.28 8.44 34.36
C ARG A 260 -50.42 9.01 35.77
N LEU A 261 -50.22 10.31 35.95
CA LEU A 261 -50.46 10.99 37.22
C LEU A 261 -51.94 10.92 37.61
N SER A 262 -52.86 11.10 36.66
CA SER A 262 -54.30 10.95 36.93
C SER A 262 -54.66 9.51 37.29
N ALA A 263 -54.07 8.50 36.63
CA ALA A 263 -54.27 7.09 37.00
C ALA A 263 -53.68 6.75 38.38
N ILE A 264 -52.54 7.35 38.76
CA ILE A 264 -51.97 7.22 40.10
C ILE A 264 -52.87 7.90 41.13
N ILE A 265 -53.35 9.11 40.84
CA ILE A 265 -54.29 9.85 41.69
C ILE A 265 -55.60 9.09 41.84
N GLU A 266 -56.13 8.47 40.79
CA GLU A 266 -57.36 7.66 40.84
C GLU A 266 -57.16 6.40 41.70
N LYS A 267 -55.99 5.75 41.61
CA LYS A 267 -55.62 4.64 42.50
C LYS A 267 -55.55 5.09 43.97
N TYR A 268 -54.97 6.27 44.26
CA TYR A 268 -54.91 6.80 45.62
C TYR A 268 -56.26 7.35 46.12
N GLN A 269 -57.12 7.88 45.25
CA GLN A 269 -58.49 8.27 45.58
C GLN A 269 -59.37 7.07 45.93
N LYS A 270 -59.16 5.92 45.28
CA LYS A 270 -59.80 4.64 45.66
C LYS A 270 -59.29 4.10 47.01
N LEU A 271 -58.23 4.68 47.58
CA LEU A 271 -57.57 4.21 48.79
C LEU A 271 -57.71 5.13 50.03
N ALA A 272 -58.43 6.27 49.99
CA ALA A 272 -58.91 6.95 51.21
C ALA A 272 -59.95 8.08 50.93
N PRO A 273 -60.92 8.34 51.84
CA PRO A 273 -61.00 7.87 53.24
C PRO A 273 -62.11 6.85 53.50
N LEU A 274 -61.88 5.97 54.50
CA LEU A 274 -62.93 5.25 55.23
C LEU A 274 -64.09 6.21 55.55
N SER A 275 -65.33 5.74 55.38
CA SER A 275 -66.53 6.50 55.77
C SER A 275 -66.42 6.95 57.22
N GLU A 276 -66.91 8.14 57.54
CA GLU A 276 -67.04 8.63 58.92
C GLU A 276 -67.78 7.61 59.82
N ASP A 277 -68.62 6.76 59.24
CA ASP A 277 -69.34 5.68 59.92
C ASP A 277 -68.40 4.61 60.50
N GLU A 278 -67.22 4.38 59.91
CA GLU A 278 -66.23 3.42 60.45
C GLU A 278 -65.34 4.07 61.53
N LYS A 279 -65.20 5.40 61.55
CA LYS A 279 -64.55 6.11 62.67
C LYS A 279 -65.43 6.11 63.91
N GLU A 280 -66.75 6.16 63.75
CA GLU A 280 -67.70 6.08 64.87
C GLU A 280 -67.77 4.67 65.48
N ILE A 281 -67.68 3.61 64.66
CA ILE A 281 -67.60 2.21 65.14
C ILE A 281 -66.27 1.91 65.85
N ILE A 282 -65.17 2.55 65.43
CA ILE A 282 -63.86 2.42 66.09
C ILE A 282 -63.79 3.30 67.36
N ALA A 283 -64.52 4.41 67.43
CA ALA A 283 -64.63 5.22 68.64
C ALA A 283 -65.47 4.55 69.75
N LEU A 284 -66.39 3.64 69.38
CA LEU A 284 -67.26 2.93 70.33
C LEU A 284 -66.83 1.49 70.66
N SER A 285 -65.87 0.91 69.93
CA SER A 285 -65.24 -0.38 70.26
C SER A 285 -63.83 -0.18 70.81
N GLY A 286 -63.77 0.39 72.03
CA GLY A 286 -62.53 0.65 72.74
C GLY A 286 -61.63 -0.58 72.89
N SER A 287 -60.48 -0.55 72.23
CA SER A 287 -59.23 -1.21 72.65
C SER A 287 -58.04 -0.55 71.94
N GLU A 288 -57.71 0.67 72.38
CA GLU A 288 -56.55 1.45 71.92
C GLU A 288 -55.23 0.65 71.98
N GLN A 289 -55.17 -0.38 72.82
CA GLN A 289 -54.01 -1.27 73.00
C GLN A 289 -53.82 -2.31 71.87
N GLU A 290 -54.86 -2.74 71.15
CA GLU A 290 -54.68 -3.74 70.07
C GLU A 290 -54.26 -3.09 68.74
N VAL A 291 -54.69 -1.85 68.51
CA VAL A 291 -54.36 -1.09 67.29
C VAL A 291 -52.91 -0.61 67.30
N GLU A 292 -52.35 -0.23 68.46
CA GLU A 292 -50.93 0.08 68.62
C GLU A 292 -50.02 -1.15 68.48
N ALA A 293 -50.47 -2.31 68.97
CA ALA A 293 -49.77 -3.58 68.79
C ALA A 293 -49.75 -4.05 67.31
N LEU A 294 -50.81 -3.77 66.55
CA LEU A 294 -50.85 -4.05 65.11
C LEU A 294 -50.05 -3.05 64.27
N ARG A 295 -50.05 -1.76 64.63
CA ARG A 295 -49.24 -0.73 63.95
C ARG A 295 -47.74 -0.94 64.15
N SER A 296 -47.31 -1.35 65.35
CA SER A 296 -45.91 -1.71 65.60
C SER A 296 -45.49 -2.95 64.80
N LYS A 297 -46.33 -3.98 64.70
CA LYS A 297 -46.07 -5.15 63.84
C LYS A 297 -46.05 -4.81 62.35
N GLN A 298 -46.94 -3.94 61.86
CA GLN A 298 -46.97 -3.50 60.46
C GLN A 298 -45.78 -2.62 60.07
N LYS A 299 -45.34 -1.72 60.95
CA LYS A 299 -44.12 -0.91 60.72
C LYS A 299 -42.89 -1.79 60.55
N VAL A 300 -42.70 -2.76 61.45
CA VAL A 300 -41.56 -3.68 61.41
C VAL A 300 -41.59 -4.58 60.17
N THR A 301 -42.78 -4.96 59.67
CA THR A 301 -42.90 -5.73 58.42
C THR A 301 -42.74 -4.90 57.15
N SER A 302 -43.06 -3.59 57.18
CA SER A 302 -42.82 -2.69 56.04
C SER A 302 -41.34 -2.27 55.90
N GLU A 303 -40.61 -2.13 57.02
CA GLU A 303 -39.18 -1.79 56.98
C GLU A 303 -38.28 -3.00 56.64
N TYR A 304 -38.72 -4.24 56.89
CA TYR A 304 -37.93 -5.46 56.63
C TYR A 304 -38.75 -6.56 55.90
N PRO A 305 -38.77 -6.56 54.56
CA PRO A 305 -39.53 -7.53 53.75
C PRO A 305 -39.14 -9.00 53.97
N LEU A 306 -37.89 -9.26 54.40
CA LEU A 306 -37.40 -10.61 54.68
C LEU A 306 -38.11 -11.28 55.88
N LEU A 307 -38.55 -10.49 56.86
CA LEU A 307 -39.25 -10.98 58.05
C LEU A 307 -40.67 -11.48 57.70
N GLN A 308 -41.29 -10.87 56.69
CA GLN A 308 -42.61 -11.27 56.16
C GLN A 308 -42.55 -12.65 55.50
N PHE A 309 -41.44 -12.96 54.83
CA PHE A 309 -41.21 -14.26 54.19
C PHE A 309 -40.96 -15.37 55.22
N MET A 310 -40.22 -15.10 56.29
CA MET A 310 -40.01 -16.06 57.39
C MET A 310 -41.29 -16.34 58.19
N GLY A 311 -42.12 -15.32 58.44
CA GLY A 311 -43.40 -15.51 59.13
C GLY A 311 -44.43 -16.32 58.32
N MET A 312 -44.39 -16.25 56.98
CA MET A 312 -45.20 -17.12 56.12
C MET A 312 -44.75 -18.58 56.22
N LEU A 313 -43.44 -18.85 56.29
CA LEU A 313 -42.91 -20.21 56.46
C LEU A 313 -43.27 -20.81 57.83
N GLU A 314 -43.26 -20.01 58.90
CA GLU A 314 -43.65 -20.49 60.24
C GLU A 314 -45.17 -20.78 60.36
N LYS A 315 -46.02 -19.99 59.69
CA LYS A 315 -47.47 -20.25 59.58
C LYS A 315 -47.79 -21.51 58.78
N VAL A 316 -46.99 -21.82 57.76
CA VAL A 316 -47.12 -23.07 57.01
C VAL A 316 -46.68 -24.26 57.88
N GLY A 317 -45.67 -24.09 58.74
CA GLY A 317 -45.24 -25.12 59.71
C GLY A 317 -46.25 -25.43 60.82
N LYS A 318 -47.00 -24.43 61.32
CA LYS A 318 -48.00 -24.63 62.39
C LYS A 318 -49.34 -25.20 61.94
N ARG A 319 -49.69 -25.15 60.65
CA ARG A 319 -50.89 -25.83 60.12
C ARG A 319 -50.75 -27.35 60.03
N GLY A 320 -49.53 -27.90 60.17
CA GLY A 320 -49.28 -29.34 60.11
C GLY A 320 -49.27 -30.09 61.45
N ASN A 321 -49.49 -29.42 62.59
CA ASN A 321 -49.26 -30.02 63.91
C ASN A 321 -50.45 -29.90 64.89
N GLY A 322 -51.67 -29.84 64.36
CA GLY A 322 -52.91 -29.69 65.12
C GLY A 322 -54.07 -30.59 64.65
N GLU A 323 -53.78 -31.64 63.88
CA GLU A 323 -54.69 -32.77 63.70
C GLU A 323 -54.06 -33.97 64.43
N GLY A 324 -54.50 -34.16 65.67
CA GLY A 324 -54.24 -35.31 66.52
C GLY A 324 -55.45 -35.54 67.41
#